data_AF-I3W481-F1
#
_entry.id   AF-I3W481-F1
#
_cell.length_a   1.000
_cell.length_b   1.000
_cell.length_c   1.000
_cell.angle_alpha   90.00
_cell.angle_beta   90.00
_cell.angle_gamma   90.00
#
_symmetry.space_group_name_H-M   'P 1'
#
loop_
_entity.id
_entity.type
_entity.pdbx_description
1 polymer ?
#
loop_
_entity_poly.entity_id
_entity_poly.type
_entity_poly.pdbx_seq_one_letter_code
_entity_poly.pdbx_strand_id
1 'polypeptide(L)' 'MEMSVKYHWLSGVLGMGARGEMSDDQQNWLQKRHKCGSDTTCLTKHYRQRINELNEIYRAINKPVSSVVGK' A
#
# COMPACT_ATOMS: atom_id res chain seq x y z
N MET A 1 -9.77 -2.93 8.53
CA MET A 1 -8.95 -4.10 8.14
C MET A 1 -8.50 -4.08 6.67
N GLU A 2 -9.09 -3.25 5.80
CA GLU A 2 -8.71 -3.18 4.39
C GLU A 2 -7.20 -3.04 4.13
N MET A 3 -6.52 -2.12 4.83
CA MET A 3 -5.09 -1.86 4.69
C MET A 3 -4.24 -3.13 4.89
N SER A 4 -4.47 -3.86 5.99
CA SER A 4 -3.65 -5.04 6.32
C SER A 4 -3.89 -6.20 5.35
N VAL A 5 -5.14 -6.38 4.90
CA VAL A 5 -5.49 -7.41 3.91
C VAL A 5 -4.79 -7.12 2.58
N LYS A 6 -4.87 -5.87 2.08
CA LYS A 6 -4.19 -5.47 0.83
C LYS A 6 -2.68 -5.60 0.94
N TYR A 7 -2.09 -5.14 2.04
CA TYR A 7 -0.66 -5.24 2.27
C TYR A 7 -0.18 -6.70 2.27
N HIS A 8 -0.90 -7.60 2.94
CA HIS A 8 -0.58 -9.02 2.97
C HIS A 8 -0.65 -9.65 1.57
N TRP A 9 -1.72 -9.39 0.83
CA TRP A 9 -1.88 -9.88 -0.53
C TRP A 9 -0.77 -9.37 -1.45
N LEU A 10 -0.51 -8.05 -1.45
CA LEU A 10 0.54 -7.42 -2.25
C LEU A 10 1.93 -8.00 -1.93
N SER A 11 2.21 -8.27 -0.67
CA SER A 11 3.48 -8.90 -0.26
C SER A 11 3.67 -10.29 -0.87
N GLY A 12 2.58 -11.02 -1.12
CA GLY A 12 2.62 -12.35 -1.74
C GLY A 12 2.82 -12.33 -3.26
N VAL A 13 2.42 -11.25 -3.93
CA VAL A 13 2.43 -11.19 -5.41
C VAL A 13 3.54 -10.30 -5.98
N LEU A 14 4.04 -9.33 -5.22
CA LEU A 14 5.12 -8.45 -5.66
C LEU A 14 6.46 -9.19 -5.69
N GLY A 15 7.24 -8.94 -6.74
CA GLY A 15 8.64 -9.38 -6.81
C GLY A 15 9.49 -8.72 -5.72
N MET A 16 10.62 -9.34 -5.36
CA MET A 16 11.45 -8.96 -4.19
C MET A 16 11.81 -7.46 -4.12
N GLY A 17 12.13 -6.81 -5.25
CA GLY A 17 12.45 -5.38 -5.28
C GLY A 17 11.28 -4.49 -4.87
N ALA A 18 10.17 -4.53 -5.63
CA ALA A 18 8.97 -3.76 -5.35
C ALA A 18 8.33 -4.13 -3.99
N ARG A 19 8.44 -5.39 -3.58
CA ARG A 19 8.03 -5.84 -2.24
C ARG A 19 8.88 -5.19 -1.15
N GLY A 20 10.19 -5.11 -1.34
CA GLY A 20 11.12 -4.46 -0.41
C GLY A 20 10.78 -2.99 -0.23
N GLU A 21 10.64 -2.26 -1.33
CA GLU A 21 10.23 -0.85 -1.32
C GLU A 21 8.89 -0.64 -0.61
N MET A 22 7.87 -1.44 -0.94
CA MET A 22 6.56 -1.37 -0.27
C MET A 22 6.66 -1.64 1.23
N SER A 23 7.55 -2.55 1.65
CA SER A 23 7.81 -2.88 3.05
C SER A 23 8.47 -1.72 3.79
N ASP A 24 9.47 -1.09 3.18
CA ASP A 24 10.16 0.08 3.77
C ASP A 24 9.18 1.26 3.92
N ASP A 25 8.36 1.50 2.90
CA ASP A 25 7.28 2.50 2.96
C ASP A 25 6.26 2.20 4.05
N GLN A 26 5.93 0.93 4.26
CA GLN A 26 5.03 0.51 5.35
C GLN A 26 5.63 0.84 6.72
N GLN A 27 6.92 0.60 6.93
CA GLN A 27 7.60 0.95 8.18
C GLN A 27 7.64 2.46 8.41
N ASN A 28 7.99 3.22 7.37
CA ASN A 28 7.97 4.69 7.42
C ASN A 28 6.57 5.23 7.72
N TRP A 29 5.54 4.65 7.12
CA TRP A 29 4.15 4.99 7.40
C TRP A 29 3.76 4.68 8.84
N LEU A 30 4.17 3.52 9.40
CA LEU A 30 3.91 3.16 10.79
C LEU A 30 4.50 4.18 11.77
N GLN A 31 5.74 4.61 11.52
CA GLN A 31 6.39 5.66 12.33
C GLN A 31 5.64 6.99 12.25
N LYS A 32 5.21 7.41 11.05
CA LYS A 32 4.41 8.63 10.87
C LYS A 32 3.06 8.53 11.58
N ARG A 33 2.36 7.40 11.41
CA ARG A 33 1.06 7.12 12.05
C ARG A 33 1.17 7.06 13.57
N HIS A 34 2.27 6.58 14.11
CA HIS A 34 2.49 6.51 15.56
C HIS A 34 2.47 7.90 16.21
N LYS A 35 2.94 8.93 15.51
CA LYS A 35 2.91 10.33 15.98
C LYS A 35 1.49 10.87 16.22
N CYS A 36 0.46 10.25 15.66
CA CYS A 36 -0.93 10.66 15.92
C CYS A 36 -1.41 10.35 17.35
N GLY A 37 -0.76 9.43 18.07
CA GLY A 37 -1.26 8.96 19.37
C GLY A 37 -2.71 8.47 19.28
N SER A 38 -3.60 9.08 20.06
CA SER A 38 -5.04 8.79 20.08
C SER A 38 -5.91 9.72 19.20
N ASP A 39 -5.32 10.65 18.45
CA ASP A 39 -6.07 11.55 17.56
C ASP A 39 -6.72 10.75 16.42
N THR A 40 -8.04 10.59 16.51
CA THR A 40 -8.85 9.80 15.56
C THR A 40 -8.91 10.44 14.17
N THR A 41 -8.84 11.77 14.07
CA THR A 41 -8.83 12.48 12.78
C THR A 41 -7.49 12.27 12.07
N CYS A 42 -6.39 12.42 12.80
CA CYS A 42 -5.04 12.13 12.31
C CYS A 42 -4.93 10.67 11.86
N LEU A 43 -5.34 9.73 12.71
CA LEU A 43 -5.33 8.30 12.40
C LEU A 43 -6.12 7.98 11.13
N THR A 44 -7.35 8.51 11.02
CA THR A 44 -8.21 8.29 9.86
C THR A 44 -7.55 8.80 8.58
N LYS A 45 -6.92 9.98 8.61
CA LYS A 45 -6.17 10.53 7.47
C LYS A 45 -5.01 9.61 7.07
N HIS A 46 -4.21 9.16 8.02
CA HIS A 46 -3.08 8.27 7.76
C HIS A 46 -3.52 6.92 7.18
N TYR A 47 -4.60 6.32 7.68
CA TYR A 47 -5.13 5.07 7.14
C TYR A 47 -5.68 5.25 5.73
N ARG A 48 -6.46 6.30 5.46
CA ARG A 48 -7.01 6.59 4.12
C ARG A 48 -5.89 6.77 3.10
N GLN A 49 -4.87 7.55 3.45
CA GLN A 49 -3.71 7.75 2.58
C GLN A 49 -3.04 6.41 2.25
N ARG A 50 -2.75 5.59 3.26
CA ARG A 50 -2.07 4.31 3.03
C ARG A 50 -2.90 3.32 2.21
N ILE A 51 -4.21 3.28 2.44
CA ILE A 51 -5.12 2.45 1.65
C ILE A 51 -5.09 2.89 0.18
N ASN A 52 -5.06 4.19 -0.10
CA ASN A 52 -4.98 4.71 -1.46
C ASN A 52 -3.66 4.33 -2.14
N GLU A 53 -2.52 4.47 -1.45
CA GLU A 53 -1.20 4.05 -1.97
C GLU A 53 -1.21 2.55 -2.34
N LEU A 54 -1.71 1.67 -1.45
CA LEU A 54 -1.81 0.24 -1.73
C LEU A 54 -2.80 -0.06 -2.86
N ASN A 55 -3.85 0.74 -3.01
CA ASN A 55 -4.82 0.62 -4.10
C ASN A 55 -4.19 0.94 -5.47
N GLU A 56 -3.29 1.90 -5.53
CA GLU A 56 -2.58 2.23 -6.77
C GLU A 56 -1.67 1.09 -7.20
N ILE A 57 -0.93 0.49 -6.27
CA ILE A 57 -0.11 -0.70 -6.54
C ILE A 57 -1.00 -1.86 -7.00
N TYR A 58 -2.11 -2.13 -6.30
CA TYR A 58 -3.06 -3.17 -6.67
C TYR A 58 -3.59 -2.98 -8.10
N ARG A 59 -3.97 -1.74 -8.46
CA ARG A 59 -4.47 -1.41 -9.80
C ARG A 59 -3.38 -1.60 -10.86
N ALA A 60 -2.13 -1.28 -10.55
CA ALA A 60 -1.02 -1.47 -11.48
C ALA A 60 -0.80 -2.95 -11.83
N ILE A 61 -0.92 -3.86 -10.85
CA ILE A 61 -0.79 -5.31 -11.06
C ILE A 61 -2.01 -5.90 -11.77
N ASN A 62 -3.21 -5.40 -11.45
CA ASN A 62 -4.47 -5.92 -12.00
C ASN A 62 -4.86 -5.31 -13.36
N LYS A 63 -3.97 -4.54 -14.01
CA LYS A 63 -4.22 -4.05 -15.38
C LYS A 63 -4.21 -5.23 -16.36
N PRO A 64 -5.21 -5.35 -17.25
CA PRO A 64 -5.28 -6.46 -18.19
C PRO A 64 -4.07 -6.46 -19.13
N VAL A 65 -3.47 -7.63 -19.33
CA VAL A 65 -2.27 -7.88 -20.16
C VAL A 65 -2.43 -7.35 -21.60
N SER A 66 -3.67 -7.26 -22.11
CA SER A 66 -3.99 -6.68 -23.42
C SER A 66 -3.60 -5.20 -23.57
N SER A 67 -3.36 -4.48 -22.48
CA SER A 67 -2.93 -3.08 -22.50
C SER A 67 -1.40 -2.89 -22.49
N VAL A 68 -0.62 -3.97 -22.34
CA VAL A 68 0.85 -3.95 -22.27
C VAL A 68 1.51 -4.53 -23.53
N VAL A 69 0.84 -5.43 -24.27
CA VAL A 69 1.38 -6.11 -25.47
C VAL A 69 1.21 -5.27 -26.76
N GLY A 70 0.76 -4.02 -26.65
CA GLY A 70 0.37 -3.17 -27.78
C GLY A 70 1.31 -2.00 -28.11
N LYS A 71 2.62 -2.10 -27.85
CA LYS A 71 3.64 -1.18 -28.35
C LYS A 71 4.92 -1.91 -28.73
#